data_AF-A0A090QA15-F1
#
_entry.id   AF-A0A090QA15-F1
#
_cell.length_a   1.000
_cell.length_b   1.000
_cell.length_c   1.000
_cell.angle_alpha   90.00
_cell.angle_beta   90.00
_cell.angle_gamma   90.00
#
_symmetry.space_group_name_H-M   'P 1'
#
loop_
_entity.id
_entity.type
_entity.pdbx_description
1 polymer ?
#
loop_
_entity_poly.entity_id
_entity_poly.type
_entity_poly.pdbx_seq_one_letter_code
_entity_poly.pdbx_strand_id
1 'polypeptide(L)'
;MKKILLGAGIVVVLLLAVSAVQQNSSLQEMEPMKTPELKDPSRVGDYGVYALELPKTLDFAGESVPLHHPDIKERADREFLVNTYWQSNGIMLVKKSKKYFPIIEAILAEEGIPDDFKYLAVIESGLDNVKSPAGASGFWQIMSATGKELDLEVNSNVDERYHLEKATRAACKYLKDSKERMGTWTLAAAAYNAGNAGINRELERQQATSYYDLLLGQETGRYVFRILALKEILKSPESFVLMWSLSNTIIKYLLKKS
;
A
#
# COMPACT_ATOMS: atom_id res chain seq x y z
N MET A 1 21.31 -28.33 -58.18
CA MET A 1 19.86 -28.03 -58.33
C MET A 1 19.12 -27.75 -57.01
N LYS A 2 19.41 -28.44 -55.89
CA LYS A 2 18.69 -28.22 -54.61
C LYS A 2 18.91 -26.86 -53.92
N LYS A 3 20.03 -26.15 -54.14
CA LYS A 3 20.29 -24.83 -53.52
C LYS A 3 19.62 -23.64 -54.24
N ILE A 4 19.26 -23.79 -55.52
CA ILE A 4 18.57 -22.74 -56.30
C ILE A 4 17.06 -22.77 -56.03
N LEU A 5 16.49 -23.95 -55.81
CA LEU A 5 15.08 -24.13 -55.42
C LEU A 5 14.78 -23.60 -54.01
N LEU A 6 15.75 -23.66 -53.08
CA LEU A 6 15.57 -23.13 -51.72
C LEU A 6 15.57 -21.59 -51.70
N GLY A 7 16.38 -20.95 -52.54
CA GLY A 7 16.43 -19.49 -52.68
C GLY A 7 15.18 -18.92 -53.34
N ALA A 8 14.65 -19.58 -54.38
CA ALA A 8 13.41 -19.16 -55.03
C ALA A 8 12.18 -19.31 -54.11
N GLY A 9 12.13 -20.37 -53.28
CA GLY A 9 11.05 -20.57 -52.32
C GLY A 9 10.97 -19.48 -51.24
N ILE A 10 12.11 -19.02 -50.73
CA ILE A 10 12.17 -17.96 -49.70
C ILE A 10 11.74 -16.61 -50.28
N VAL A 11 12.12 -16.30 -51.53
CA VAL A 11 11.72 -15.05 -52.21
C VAL A 11 10.22 -15.03 -52.51
N VAL A 12 9.63 -16.16 -52.89
CA VAL A 12 8.17 -16.25 -53.12
C VAL A 12 7.38 -16.11 -51.81
N VAL A 13 7.84 -16.71 -50.71
CA VAL A 13 7.20 -16.56 -49.39
C VAL A 13 7.29 -15.13 -48.87
N LEU A 14 8.42 -14.45 -49.09
CA LEU A 14 8.57 -13.03 -48.72
C LEU A 14 7.70 -12.11 -49.60
N LEU A 15 7.58 -12.38 -50.90
CA LEU A 15 6.72 -11.61 -51.81
C LEU A 15 5.23 -11.80 -51.53
N LEU A 16 4.82 -13.00 -51.12
CA LEU A 16 3.45 -13.28 -50.67
C LEU A 16 3.14 -12.62 -49.32
N ALA A 17 4.11 -12.56 -48.40
CA ALA A 17 3.96 -11.87 -47.13
C ALA A 17 3.85 -10.35 -47.31
N VAL A 18 4.62 -9.75 -48.23
CA VAL A 18 4.52 -8.30 -48.55
C VAL A 18 3.19 -7.98 -49.21
N SER A 19 2.71 -8.83 -50.11
CA SER A 19 1.39 -8.67 -50.75
C SER A 19 0.23 -8.80 -49.74
N ALA A 20 0.33 -9.72 -48.78
CA ALA A 20 -0.67 -9.89 -47.71
C ALA A 20 -0.68 -8.74 -46.69
N VAL A 21 0.48 -8.10 -46.45
CA VAL A 21 0.59 -6.89 -45.62
C VAL A 21 0.00 -5.67 -46.35
N GLN A 22 0.15 -5.58 -47.68
CA GLN A 22 -0.41 -4.48 -48.47
C GLN A 22 -1.92 -4.60 -48.75
N GLN A 23 -2.49 -5.80 -48.67
CA GLN A 23 -3.94 -5.99 -48.93
C GLN A 23 -4.82 -5.69 -47.70
N ASN A 24 -4.23 -5.47 -46.52
CA ASN A 24 -4.97 -5.10 -45.30
C ASN A 24 -4.86 -3.60 -44.95
N SER A 25 -4.29 -2.79 -45.84
CA SER A 25 -4.30 -1.32 -45.75
C SER A 25 -5.57 -0.74 -46.39
N SER A 26 -6.73 -1.15 -45.90
CA SER A 26 -7.93 -0.33 -45.89
C SER A 26 -8.24 0.09 -44.46
N LEU A 27 -7.24 0.73 -43.83
CA LEU A 27 -7.55 1.64 -42.74
C LEU A 27 -8.33 2.77 -43.40
N GLN A 28 -9.66 2.75 -43.24
CA GLN A 28 -10.43 3.98 -43.34
C GLN A 28 -9.66 5.02 -42.52
N GLU A 29 -9.18 6.06 -43.19
CA GLU A 29 -8.77 7.28 -42.51
C GLU A 29 -9.98 7.69 -41.69
N MET A 30 -9.96 7.36 -40.40
CA MET A 30 -10.83 8.00 -39.45
C MET A 30 -10.42 9.46 -39.54
N GLU A 31 -11.28 10.27 -40.16
CA GLU A 31 -11.31 11.72 -39.99
C GLU A 31 -10.88 11.99 -38.56
N PRO A 32 -9.78 12.75 -38.34
CA PRO A 32 -9.27 12.97 -37.01
C PRO A 32 -10.45 13.42 -36.18
N MET A 33 -10.79 12.63 -35.15
CA MET A 33 -11.89 12.95 -34.26
C MET A 33 -11.61 14.38 -33.82
N LYS A 34 -12.46 15.32 -34.28
CA LYS A 34 -12.34 16.71 -33.89
C LYS A 34 -12.31 16.69 -32.38
N THR A 35 -11.14 16.93 -31.82
CA THR A 35 -10.99 17.14 -30.39
C THR A 35 -12.00 18.23 -30.11
N PRO A 36 -12.97 18.02 -29.21
CA PRO A 36 -13.89 19.08 -28.88
C PRO A 36 -13.00 20.25 -28.50
N GLU A 37 -13.05 21.33 -29.28
CA GLU A 37 -12.38 22.56 -28.86
C GLU A 37 -12.93 22.85 -27.48
N LEU A 38 -12.05 22.74 -26.49
CA LEU A 38 -12.36 23.15 -25.14
C LEU A 38 -12.73 24.62 -25.26
N LYS A 39 -14.03 24.89 -25.26
CA LYS A 39 -14.56 26.23 -25.12
C LYS A 39 -13.99 26.73 -23.80
N ASP A 40 -12.95 27.55 -23.92
CA ASP A 40 -12.15 28.11 -22.83
C ASP A 40 -10.99 27.21 -22.33
N PRO A 41 -9.72 27.48 -22.73
CA PRO A 41 -8.56 26.79 -22.17
C PRO A 41 -8.34 27.08 -20.68
N SER A 42 -9.11 27.99 -20.06
CA SER A 42 -9.13 28.18 -18.60
C SER A 42 -9.97 27.13 -17.85
N ARG A 43 -10.58 26.16 -18.55
CA ARG A 43 -11.46 25.14 -17.93
C ARG A 43 -11.11 23.68 -18.25
N VAL A 44 -9.83 23.36 -18.34
CA VAL A 44 -9.39 22.03 -17.88
C VAL A 44 -9.44 22.09 -16.37
N GLY A 45 -10.54 21.60 -15.77
CA GLY A 45 -10.87 21.81 -14.37
C GLY A 45 -9.77 21.38 -13.40
N ASP A 46 -8.92 22.32 -13.02
CA ASP A 46 -8.28 22.52 -11.72
C ASP A 46 -7.79 21.25 -10.96
N TYR A 47 -7.29 20.24 -11.68
CA TYR A 47 -6.56 19.11 -11.11
C TYR A 47 -5.12 19.55 -10.81
N GLY A 48 -4.95 20.33 -9.73
CA GLY A 48 -3.63 20.67 -9.21
C GLY A 48 -3.04 19.51 -8.42
N VAL A 49 -1.90 18.97 -8.87
CA VAL A 49 -1.06 18.08 -8.05
C VAL A 49 -0.24 18.98 -7.11
N TYR A 50 -0.70 19.16 -5.88
CA TYR A 50 0.00 19.95 -4.86
C TYR A 50 0.96 19.09 -4.04
N ALA A 51 2.25 19.43 -4.02
CA ALA A 51 3.19 18.79 -3.09
C ALA A 51 2.69 19.00 -1.64
N LEU A 52 2.42 17.90 -0.94
CA LEU A 52 2.08 17.97 0.47
C LEU A 52 3.32 18.38 1.26
N GLU A 53 3.16 19.37 2.13
CA GLU A 53 4.19 19.63 3.12
C GLU A 53 4.15 18.51 4.16
N LEU A 54 5.24 17.74 4.25
CA LEU A 54 5.45 16.81 5.35
C LEU A 54 5.32 17.54 6.69
N PRO A 55 4.63 16.96 7.69
CA PRO A 55 4.63 17.49 9.04
C PRO A 55 6.05 17.70 9.56
N LYS A 56 6.26 18.80 10.32
CA LYS A 56 7.57 19.14 10.89
C LYS A 56 8.13 18.04 11.81
N THR A 57 7.23 17.27 12.41
CA THR A 57 7.53 16.15 13.30
C THR A 57 6.62 14.98 12.96
N LEU A 58 7.15 13.77 12.99
CA LEU A 58 6.39 12.54 12.89
C LEU A 58 6.78 11.59 14.03
N ASP A 59 5.84 10.74 14.40
CA ASP A 59 5.95 9.80 15.50
C ASP A 59 5.21 8.51 15.15
N PHE A 60 5.79 7.37 15.53
CA PHE A 60 5.12 6.08 15.50
C PHE A 60 5.21 5.42 16.88
N ALA A 61 4.07 5.20 17.51
CA ALA A 61 3.94 4.49 18.78
C ALA A 61 4.77 5.12 19.93
N GLY A 62 4.89 6.45 19.94
CA GLY A 62 5.69 7.20 20.92
C GLY A 62 7.18 7.33 20.54
N GLU A 63 7.60 6.76 19.41
CA GLU A 63 8.97 6.83 18.89
C GLU A 63 9.07 7.91 17.79
N SER A 64 9.89 8.93 18.04
CA SER A 64 10.09 10.03 17.09
C SER A 64 10.77 9.56 15.80
N VAL A 65 10.25 9.99 14.66
CA VAL A 65 10.88 9.82 13.35
C VAL A 65 11.95 10.90 13.19
N PRO A 66 13.22 10.55 12.91
CA PRO A 66 14.30 11.53 12.87
C PRO A 66 14.39 12.25 11.51
N LEU A 67 13.40 13.10 11.23
CA LEU A 67 13.24 13.84 9.96
C LEU A 67 14.32 14.89 9.67
N HIS A 68 15.25 15.12 10.60
CA HIS A 68 16.43 15.96 10.36
C HIS A 68 17.45 15.29 9.44
N HIS A 69 17.38 13.96 9.29
CA HIS A 69 18.14 13.23 8.28
C HIS A 69 17.45 13.33 6.91
N PRO A 70 18.12 13.83 5.87
CA PRO A 70 17.50 14.06 4.56
C PRO A 70 16.95 12.80 3.90
N ASP A 71 17.63 11.66 4.04
CA ASP A 71 17.21 10.37 3.45
C ASP A 71 15.92 9.84 4.10
N ILE A 72 15.79 9.97 5.43
CA ILE A 72 14.60 9.59 6.18
C ILE A 72 13.43 10.49 5.80
N LYS A 73 13.69 11.80 5.66
CA LYS A 73 12.70 12.76 5.19
C LYS A 73 12.22 12.41 3.77
N GLU A 74 13.12 12.09 2.85
CA GLU A 74 12.76 11.71 1.48
C GLU A 74 11.94 10.41 1.43
N ARG A 75 12.31 9.41 2.24
CA ARG A 75 11.55 8.15 2.37
C ARG A 75 10.14 8.38 2.91
N ALA A 76 9.99 9.26 3.90
CA ALA A 76 8.68 9.67 4.40
C ALA A 76 7.89 10.41 3.32
N ASP A 77 8.50 11.41 2.67
CA ASP A 77 7.86 12.26 1.66
C ASP A 77 7.27 11.43 0.52
N ARG A 78 8.04 10.46 0.03
CA ARG A 78 7.59 9.49 -0.97
C ARG A 78 6.28 8.83 -0.58
N GLU A 79 6.15 8.30 0.64
CA GLU A 79 4.93 7.59 1.03
C GLU A 79 3.76 8.53 1.23
N PHE A 80 3.98 9.76 1.70
CA PHE A 80 2.92 10.77 1.76
C PHE A 80 2.40 11.12 0.37
N LEU A 81 3.30 11.34 -0.59
CA LEU A 81 2.93 11.62 -1.98
C LEU A 81 2.14 10.44 -2.59
N VAL A 82 2.66 9.21 -2.47
CA VAL A 82 2.03 8.02 -3.07
C VAL A 82 0.64 7.75 -2.49
N ASN A 83 0.50 7.79 -1.16
CA ASN A 83 -0.75 7.40 -0.51
C ASN A 83 -1.82 8.50 -0.56
N THR A 84 -1.40 9.76 -0.77
CA THR A 84 -2.37 10.84 -0.86
C THR A 84 -3.13 10.84 -2.18
N TYR A 85 -2.50 10.56 -3.31
CA TYR A 85 -3.22 10.64 -4.60
C TYR A 85 -4.11 9.42 -4.91
N TRP A 86 -4.28 8.49 -3.97
CA TRP A 86 -5.22 7.36 -4.05
C TRP A 86 -6.63 7.71 -3.55
N GLN A 87 -7.25 8.71 -4.18
CA GLN A 87 -8.50 9.34 -3.72
C GLN A 87 -9.66 8.36 -3.50
N SER A 88 -9.89 7.43 -4.43
CA SER A 88 -11.00 6.46 -4.34
C SER A 88 -10.80 5.47 -3.19
N ASN A 89 -9.56 5.03 -2.96
CA ASN A 89 -9.21 4.14 -1.87
C ASN A 89 -9.26 4.88 -0.52
N GLY A 90 -8.75 6.11 -0.46
CA GLY A 90 -8.76 6.94 0.75
C GLY A 90 -10.16 7.12 1.34
N ILE A 91 -11.16 7.44 0.50
CA ILE A 91 -12.56 7.56 0.94
C ILE A 91 -13.09 6.23 1.51
N MET A 92 -12.73 5.11 0.90
CA MET A 92 -13.13 3.79 1.39
C MET A 92 -12.49 3.46 2.74
N LEU A 93 -11.20 3.76 2.89
CA LEU A 93 -10.46 3.57 4.14
C LEU A 93 -11.06 4.40 5.28
N VAL A 94 -11.47 5.65 5.04
CA VAL A 94 -12.16 6.48 6.05
C VAL A 94 -13.47 5.86 6.51
N LYS A 95 -14.26 5.27 5.60
CA LYS A 95 -15.51 4.59 5.98
C LYS A 95 -15.25 3.32 6.78
N LYS A 96 -14.27 2.51 6.34
CA LYS A 96 -13.90 1.27 7.01
C LYS A 96 -13.27 1.53 8.37
N SER A 97 -12.45 2.57 8.52
CA SER A 97 -11.83 2.93 9.80
C SER A 97 -12.89 3.24 10.85
N LYS A 98 -13.89 4.07 10.53
CA LYS A 98 -15.03 4.34 11.44
C LYS A 98 -15.75 3.06 11.91
N LYS A 99 -15.82 2.04 11.07
CA LYS A 99 -16.47 0.76 11.39
C LYS A 99 -15.60 -0.16 12.25
N TYR A 100 -14.31 -0.29 11.91
CA TYR A 100 -13.46 -1.34 12.47
C TYR A 100 -12.47 -0.86 13.51
N PHE A 101 -12.07 0.42 13.49
CA PHE A 101 -11.16 0.97 14.49
C PHE A 101 -11.69 0.82 15.92
N PRO A 102 -12.96 1.11 16.26
CA PRO A 102 -13.41 0.96 17.65
C PRO A 102 -13.18 -0.44 18.25
N ILE A 103 -13.27 -1.49 17.41
CA ILE A 103 -13.00 -2.88 17.82
C ILE A 103 -11.50 -3.11 17.97
N ILE A 104 -10.70 -2.68 16.98
CA ILE A 104 -9.25 -2.84 16.99
C ILE A 104 -8.62 -2.07 18.16
N GLU A 105 -8.98 -0.80 18.33
CA GLU A 105 -8.48 0.12 19.36
C GLU A 105 -8.73 -0.44 20.77
N ALA A 106 -9.93 -0.97 21.03
CA ALA A 106 -10.25 -1.60 22.30
C ALA A 106 -9.32 -2.78 22.61
N ILE A 107 -9.09 -3.66 21.64
CA ILE A 107 -8.20 -4.81 21.80
C ILE A 107 -6.74 -4.38 21.94
N LEU A 108 -6.26 -3.41 21.14
CA LEU A 108 -4.90 -2.88 21.27
C LEU A 108 -4.67 -2.33 22.69
N ALA A 109 -5.63 -1.57 23.22
CA ALA A 109 -5.57 -1.04 24.58
C ALA A 109 -5.56 -2.15 25.64
N GLU A 110 -6.43 -3.16 25.53
CA GLU A 110 -6.46 -4.32 26.42
C GLU A 110 -5.14 -5.11 26.40
N GLU A 111 -4.52 -5.24 25.23
CA GLU A 111 -3.30 -6.03 25.03
C GLU A 111 -2.00 -5.23 25.30
N GLY A 112 -2.11 -3.93 25.60
CA GLY A 112 -0.99 -3.04 25.86
C GLY A 112 -0.20 -2.63 24.61
N ILE A 113 -0.82 -2.70 23.42
CA ILE A 113 -0.22 -2.28 22.15
C ILE A 113 -0.56 -0.81 21.88
N PRO A 114 0.41 0.01 21.42
CA PRO A 114 0.13 1.38 21.01
C PRO A 114 -0.93 1.49 19.92
N ASP A 115 -1.84 2.46 20.06
CA ASP A 115 -2.99 2.70 19.18
C ASP A 115 -2.60 2.83 17.69
N ASP A 116 -1.41 3.36 17.41
CA ASP A 116 -0.87 3.51 16.06
C ASP A 116 -0.81 2.19 15.26
N PHE A 117 -0.74 1.02 15.92
CA PHE A 117 -0.74 -0.26 15.23
C PHE A 117 -2.05 -0.59 14.50
N LYS A 118 -3.15 0.12 14.74
CA LYS A 118 -4.35 -0.02 13.90
C LYS A 118 -4.09 0.34 12.43
N TYR A 119 -3.15 1.23 12.17
CA TYR A 119 -2.74 1.60 10.81
C TYR A 119 -1.92 0.50 10.12
N LEU A 120 -1.36 -0.45 10.87
CA LEU A 120 -0.77 -1.66 10.30
C LEU A 120 -1.85 -2.48 9.59
N ALA A 121 -3.00 -2.74 10.22
CA ALA A 121 -4.13 -3.43 9.57
C ALA A 121 -4.65 -2.68 8.33
N VAL A 122 -4.51 -1.35 8.29
CA VAL A 122 -4.84 -0.55 7.10
C VAL A 122 -3.89 -0.87 5.95
N ILE A 123 -2.56 -0.88 6.17
CA ILE A 123 -1.61 -1.15 5.08
C ILE A 123 -1.59 -2.61 4.64
N GLU A 124 -2.00 -3.54 5.50
CA GLU A 124 -2.05 -4.97 5.20
C GLU A 124 -3.25 -5.36 4.34
N SER A 125 -4.46 -4.89 4.69
CA SER A 125 -5.69 -5.35 4.02
C SER A 125 -6.64 -4.24 3.59
N GLY A 126 -6.33 -2.98 3.92
CA GLY A 126 -7.28 -1.88 3.78
C GLY A 126 -8.53 -2.10 4.63
N LEU A 127 -8.35 -2.71 5.82
CA LEU A 127 -9.41 -3.06 6.77
C LEU A 127 -10.49 -3.95 6.14
N ASP A 128 -10.05 -5.02 5.47
CA ASP A 128 -10.93 -6.02 4.86
C ASP A 128 -10.43 -7.46 5.09
N ASN A 129 -11.32 -8.40 4.85
CA ASN A 129 -11.04 -9.83 4.85
C ASN A 129 -10.59 -10.29 3.46
N VAL A 130 -9.30 -10.08 3.17
CA VAL A 130 -8.69 -10.50 1.89
C VAL A 130 -7.68 -11.62 2.08
N LYS A 131 -7.36 -12.32 0.98
CA LYS A 131 -6.30 -13.33 0.94
C LYS A 131 -5.25 -12.92 -0.08
N SER A 132 -3.99 -12.85 0.33
CA SER A 132 -2.89 -12.61 -0.61
C SER A 132 -2.61 -13.84 -1.48
N PRO A 133 -1.93 -13.67 -2.63
CA PRO A 133 -1.46 -14.80 -3.42
C PRO A 133 -0.55 -15.76 -2.64
N ALA A 134 0.19 -15.26 -1.65
CA ALA A 134 1.04 -16.06 -0.78
C ALA A 134 0.26 -16.81 0.32
N GLY A 135 -1.03 -16.49 0.52
CA GLY A 135 -1.91 -17.16 1.47
C GLY A 135 -2.05 -16.47 2.84
N ALA A 136 -1.51 -15.27 2.99
CA ALA A 136 -1.82 -14.39 4.12
C ALA A 136 -3.30 -14.01 4.08
N SER A 137 -3.99 -14.00 5.23
CA SER A 137 -5.44 -13.86 5.27
C SER A 137 -5.93 -12.86 6.32
N GLY A 138 -7.07 -12.23 6.01
CA GLY A 138 -7.82 -11.39 6.95
C GLY A 138 -7.29 -9.97 7.08
N PHE A 139 -7.78 -9.27 8.09
CA PHE A 139 -7.43 -7.87 8.39
C PHE A 139 -5.94 -7.65 8.61
N TRP A 140 -5.30 -8.63 9.22
CA TRP A 140 -3.92 -8.56 9.68
C TRP A 140 -2.95 -9.33 8.78
N GLN A 141 -3.44 -9.84 7.64
CA GLN A 141 -2.67 -10.65 6.67
C GLN A 141 -1.78 -11.70 7.35
N ILE A 142 -2.38 -12.49 8.24
CA ILE A 142 -1.63 -13.50 8.99
C ILE A 142 -1.43 -14.74 8.13
N MET A 143 -0.20 -15.27 8.08
CA MET A 143 0.12 -16.53 7.42
C MET A 143 -0.49 -17.72 8.18
N SER A 144 -0.89 -18.78 7.48
CA SER A 144 -1.57 -19.94 8.11
C SER A 144 -0.74 -20.58 9.22
N ALA A 145 0.57 -20.79 8.98
CA ALA A 145 1.48 -21.33 10.00
C ALA A 145 1.58 -20.41 11.23
N THR A 146 1.83 -19.11 10.99
CA THR A 146 1.91 -18.09 12.04
C THR A 146 0.61 -17.97 12.82
N GLY A 147 -0.54 -18.06 12.17
CA GLY A 147 -1.84 -18.04 12.84
C GLY A 147 -1.97 -19.18 13.85
N LYS A 148 -1.56 -20.39 13.48
CA LYS A 148 -1.57 -21.56 14.38
C LYS A 148 -0.62 -21.39 15.56
N GLU A 149 0.57 -20.82 15.34
CA GLU A 149 1.53 -20.49 16.41
C GLU A 149 0.99 -19.41 17.37
N LEU A 150 0.10 -18.55 16.88
CA LEU A 150 -0.59 -17.51 17.63
C LEU A 150 -1.96 -17.97 18.15
N ASP A 151 -2.17 -19.28 18.28
CA ASP A 151 -3.36 -19.92 18.85
C ASP A 151 -4.67 -19.69 18.06
N LEU A 152 -4.57 -19.35 16.77
CA LEU A 152 -5.75 -19.33 15.87
C LEU A 152 -6.05 -20.72 15.33
N GLU A 153 -7.33 -21.08 15.31
CA GLU A 153 -7.80 -22.27 14.60
C GLU A 153 -7.78 -22.01 13.08
N VAL A 154 -6.95 -22.77 12.36
CA VAL A 154 -6.83 -22.69 10.89
C VAL A 154 -6.84 -24.11 10.29
N ASN A 155 -8.00 -24.51 9.78
CA ASN A 155 -8.22 -25.78 9.09
C ASN A 155 -9.19 -25.59 7.90
N SER A 156 -9.64 -26.69 7.29
CA SER A 156 -10.51 -26.63 6.09
C SER A 156 -11.92 -26.09 6.38
N ASN A 157 -12.37 -26.14 7.63
CA ASN A 157 -13.72 -25.76 8.04
C ASN A 157 -13.76 -24.40 8.74
N VAL A 158 -12.71 -24.09 9.51
CA VAL A 158 -12.59 -22.86 10.31
C VAL A 158 -11.26 -22.19 10.00
N ASP A 159 -11.29 -20.89 9.71
CA ASP A 159 -10.10 -20.06 9.54
C ASP A 159 -10.28 -18.74 10.31
N GLU A 160 -9.82 -18.73 11.56
CA GLU A 160 -10.01 -17.61 12.48
C GLU A 160 -9.17 -16.38 12.13
N ARG A 161 -8.31 -16.47 11.11
CA ARG A 161 -7.63 -15.29 10.55
C ARG A 161 -8.61 -14.29 9.94
N TYR A 162 -9.80 -14.75 9.53
CA TYR A 162 -10.89 -13.88 9.07
C TYR A 162 -11.78 -13.33 10.19
N HIS A 163 -11.59 -13.78 11.43
CA HIS A 163 -12.32 -13.27 12.58
C HIS A 163 -11.59 -12.06 13.19
N LEU A 164 -12.15 -10.86 13.03
CA LEU A 164 -11.48 -9.60 13.38
C LEU A 164 -10.88 -9.60 14.80
N GLU A 165 -11.67 -9.94 15.82
CA GLU A 165 -11.18 -9.87 17.21
C GLU A 165 -10.04 -10.87 17.49
N LYS A 166 -10.23 -12.15 17.12
CA LYS A 166 -9.23 -13.21 17.29
C LYS A 166 -7.95 -12.89 16.53
N ALA A 167 -8.06 -12.49 15.27
CA ALA A 167 -6.91 -12.09 14.46
C ALA A 167 -6.19 -10.85 15.03
N THR A 168 -6.93 -9.90 15.62
CA THR A 168 -6.33 -8.72 16.28
C THR A 168 -5.53 -9.12 17.52
N ARG A 169 -6.06 -10.01 18.37
CA ARG A 169 -5.31 -10.53 19.52
C ARG A 169 -4.07 -11.32 19.10
N ALA A 170 -4.18 -12.13 18.05
CA ALA A 170 -3.03 -12.83 17.48
C ALA A 170 -1.95 -11.85 16.98
N ALA A 171 -2.35 -10.79 16.25
CA ALA A 171 -1.42 -9.74 15.83
C ALA A 171 -0.77 -9.04 17.04
N CYS A 172 -1.52 -8.76 18.10
CA CYS A 172 -0.98 -8.20 19.34
C CYS A 172 0.07 -9.13 19.98
N LYS A 173 -0.19 -10.44 20.03
CA LYS A 173 0.77 -11.44 20.53
C LYS A 173 2.07 -11.42 19.72
N TYR A 174 1.97 -11.36 18.39
CA TYR A 174 3.15 -11.24 17.51
C TYR A 174 3.93 -9.94 17.76
N LEU A 175 3.22 -8.81 17.87
CA LEU A 175 3.82 -7.50 18.07
C LEU A 175 4.54 -7.40 19.42
N LYS A 176 4.00 -8.01 20.49
CA LYS A 176 4.66 -8.09 21.80
C LYS A 176 5.97 -8.88 21.73
N ASP A 177 5.95 -10.07 21.14
CA ASP A 177 7.17 -10.89 20.93
C ASP A 177 8.21 -10.13 20.09
N SER A 178 7.76 -9.44 19.04
CA SER A 178 8.63 -8.63 18.19
C SER A 178 9.22 -7.44 18.95
N LYS A 179 8.43 -6.73 19.75
CA LYS A 179 8.90 -5.60 20.57
C LYS A 179 9.90 -6.06 21.63
N GLU A 180 9.68 -7.20 22.27
CA GLU A 180 10.60 -7.78 23.26
C GLU A 180 11.96 -8.10 22.63
N ARG A 181 11.96 -8.69 21.43
CA ARG A 181 13.20 -9.04 20.71
C ARG A 181 13.94 -7.84 20.13
N MET A 182 13.20 -6.88 19.57
CA MET A 182 13.79 -5.77 18.80
C MET A 182 14.01 -4.50 19.61
N GLY A 183 13.39 -4.37 20.78
CA GLY A 183 13.51 -3.20 21.66
C GLY A 183 12.70 -1.97 21.23
N THR A 184 12.47 -1.74 19.93
CA THR A 184 11.68 -0.60 19.41
C THR A 184 10.39 -1.04 18.70
N TRP A 185 9.36 -0.19 18.72
CA TRP A 185 8.08 -0.42 18.03
C TRP A 185 8.23 -0.28 16.53
N THR A 186 9.08 0.64 16.08
CA THR A 186 9.46 0.78 14.67
C THR A 186 10.10 -0.50 14.11
N LEU A 187 10.99 -1.15 14.86
CA LEU A 187 11.54 -2.45 14.47
C LEU A 187 10.51 -3.58 14.60
N ALA A 188 9.65 -3.56 15.62
CA ALA A 188 8.56 -4.53 15.75
C ALA A 188 7.59 -4.49 14.56
N ALA A 189 7.23 -3.29 14.08
CA ALA A 189 6.43 -3.11 12.88
C ALA A 189 7.15 -3.62 11.62
N ALA A 190 8.45 -3.33 11.47
CA ALA A 190 9.24 -3.87 10.37
C ALA A 190 9.33 -5.40 10.40
N ALA A 191 9.43 -5.98 11.61
CA ALA A 191 9.46 -7.42 11.81
C ALA A 191 8.11 -8.09 11.51
N TYR A 192 6.99 -7.38 11.69
CA TYR A 192 5.68 -7.87 11.25
C TYR A 192 5.66 -8.17 9.74
N ASN A 193 6.31 -7.33 8.93
CA ASN A 193 6.41 -7.53 7.48
C ASN A 193 7.48 -8.55 7.09
N ALA A 194 8.69 -8.43 7.62
CA ALA A 194 9.84 -9.22 7.18
C ALA A 194 10.12 -10.48 8.02
N GLY A 195 9.40 -10.67 9.11
CA GLY A 195 9.66 -11.67 10.13
C GLY A 195 10.74 -11.25 11.13
N ASN A 196 10.58 -11.66 12.40
CA ASN A 196 11.55 -11.42 13.48
C ASN A 196 12.98 -11.87 13.13
N ALA A 197 13.14 -13.08 12.59
CA ALA A 197 14.47 -13.57 12.21
C ALA A 197 15.11 -12.75 11.08
N GLY A 198 14.32 -12.24 10.14
CA GLY A 198 14.79 -11.41 9.04
C GLY A 198 15.34 -10.08 9.53
N ILE A 199 14.58 -9.37 10.36
CA ILE A 199 15.03 -8.09 10.93
C ILE A 199 16.24 -8.28 11.84
N ASN A 200 16.24 -9.30 12.71
CA ASN A 200 17.38 -9.57 13.58
C ASN A 200 18.68 -9.82 12.79
N ARG A 201 18.59 -10.61 11.72
CA ARG A 201 19.73 -10.86 10.82
C ARG A 201 20.26 -9.57 10.20
N GLU A 202 19.38 -8.66 9.77
CA GLU A 202 19.82 -7.38 9.17
C GLU A 202 20.42 -6.42 10.20
N LEU A 203 19.88 -6.37 11.42
CA LEU A 203 20.48 -5.61 12.53
C LEU A 203 21.90 -6.08 12.82
N GLU A 204 22.09 -7.40 12.98
CA GLU A 204 23.41 -8.00 13.23
C GLU A 204 24.36 -7.77 12.04
N ARG A 205 23.91 -8.05 10.81
CA ARG A 205 24.75 -7.94 9.61
C ARG A 205 25.22 -6.50 9.36
N GLN A 206 24.35 -5.52 9.61
CA GLN A 206 24.62 -4.11 9.35
C GLN A 206 25.16 -3.36 10.57
N GLN A 207 25.23 -4.02 11.73
CA GLN A 207 25.61 -3.42 13.01
C GLN A 207 24.76 -2.18 13.33
N ALA A 208 23.49 -2.23 12.98
CA ALA A 208 22.52 -1.17 13.17
C ALA A 208 21.64 -1.47 14.40
N THR A 209 21.10 -0.42 15.02
CA THR A 209 20.26 -0.54 16.22
C THR A 209 18.87 0.05 16.04
N SER A 210 18.56 0.62 14.86
CA SER A 210 17.28 1.26 14.59
C SER A 210 16.74 0.88 13.21
N TYR A 211 15.42 0.95 13.06
CA TYR A 211 14.76 0.75 11.77
C TYR A 211 15.25 1.73 10.70
N TYR A 212 15.52 2.97 11.11
CA TYR A 212 15.84 4.04 10.19
C TYR A 212 17.22 3.88 9.56
N ASP A 213 18.16 3.30 10.31
CA ASP A 213 19.54 3.05 9.86
C ASP A 213 19.69 1.78 9.04
N LEU A 214 18.67 0.90 9.03
CA LEU A 214 18.72 -0.35 8.27
C LEU A 214 18.48 -0.12 6.78
N LEU A 215 19.39 -0.67 5.96
CA LEU A 215 19.17 -0.87 4.54
C LEU A 215 18.35 -2.14 4.32
N LEU A 216 17.03 -1.98 4.23
CA LEU A 216 16.07 -3.06 4.00
C LEU A 216 15.63 -3.13 2.54
N GLY A 217 15.04 -4.27 2.16
CA GLY A 217 14.37 -4.41 0.87
C GLY A 217 13.25 -3.37 0.69
N GLN A 218 12.88 -3.11 -0.57
CA GLN A 218 11.94 -2.03 -0.93
C GLN A 218 10.62 -2.10 -0.15
N GLU A 219 10.08 -3.29 0.09
CA GLU A 219 8.83 -3.43 0.82
C GLU A 219 8.98 -3.03 2.30
N THR A 220 9.87 -3.69 3.04
CA THR A 220 10.07 -3.48 4.48
C THR A 220 10.66 -2.11 4.80
N GLY A 221 11.59 -1.62 3.96
CA GLY A 221 12.19 -0.29 4.10
C GLY A 221 11.21 0.86 3.91
N ARG A 222 10.04 0.61 3.31
CA ARG A 222 8.95 1.57 3.16
C ARG A 222 7.81 1.35 4.16
N TYR A 223 7.80 0.21 4.85
CA TYR A 223 6.66 -0.26 5.63
C TYR A 223 6.22 0.71 6.74
N VAL A 224 7.14 1.15 7.60
CA VAL A 224 6.79 2.11 8.68
C VAL A 224 6.37 3.47 8.11
N PHE A 225 7.02 3.93 7.03
CA PHE A 225 6.65 5.19 6.37
C PHE A 225 5.25 5.13 5.75
N ARG A 226 4.84 3.97 5.19
CA ARG A 226 3.47 3.75 4.72
C ARG A 226 2.45 3.83 5.86
N ILE A 227 2.77 3.24 7.02
CA ILE A 227 1.92 3.34 8.21
C ILE A 227 1.77 4.82 8.63
N LEU A 228 2.88 5.55 8.72
CA LEU A 228 2.89 6.97 9.07
C LEU A 228 2.08 7.83 8.09
N ALA A 229 2.23 7.61 6.79
CA ALA A 229 1.46 8.33 5.77
C ALA A 229 -0.04 8.10 5.95
N LEU A 230 -0.48 6.83 6.11
CA LEU A 230 -1.90 6.54 6.31
C LEU A 230 -2.41 7.00 7.68
N LYS A 231 -1.58 6.99 8.73
CA LYS A 231 -1.89 7.59 10.03
C LYS A 231 -2.27 9.06 9.86
N GLU A 232 -1.40 9.85 9.24
CA GLU A 232 -1.67 11.29 9.07
C GLU A 232 -2.86 11.55 8.13
N ILE A 233 -2.97 10.81 7.02
CA ILE A 233 -4.11 10.93 6.09
C ILE A 233 -5.45 10.64 6.78
N LEU A 234 -5.52 9.58 7.59
CA LEU A 234 -6.76 9.16 8.24
C LEU A 234 -7.07 9.94 9.52
N LYS A 235 -6.08 10.56 10.19
CA LYS A 235 -6.31 11.47 11.33
C LYS A 235 -6.90 12.80 10.89
N SER A 236 -6.52 13.29 9.72
CA SER A 236 -6.97 14.58 9.20
C SER A 236 -7.54 14.46 7.79
N PRO A 237 -8.58 13.62 7.57
CA PRO A 237 -9.07 13.32 6.22
C PRO A 237 -9.53 14.57 5.48
N GLU A 238 -10.07 15.57 6.18
CA GLU A 238 -10.50 16.84 5.58
C GLU A 238 -9.35 17.62 4.92
N SER A 239 -8.16 17.64 5.52
CA SER A 239 -6.98 18.33 4.97
C SER A 239 -6.52 17.71 3.65
N PHE A 240 -6.61 16.38 3.53
CA PHE A 240 -6.24 15.67 2.31
C PHE A 240 -7.39 15.65 1.29
N VAL A 241 -8.65 15.57 1.75
CA VAL A 241 -9.86 15.68 0.93
C VAL A 241 -10.00 17.06 0.27
N LEU A 242 -9.59 18.14 0.96
CA LEU A 242 -9.54 19.49 0.38
C LEU A 242 -8.57 19.57 -0.80
N MET A 243 -7.45 18.84 -0.73
CA MET A 243 -6.54 18.69 -1.85
C MET A 243 -7.11 17.78 -2.95
N TRP A 244 -8.02 16.87 -2.59
CA TRP A 244 -8.70 15.95 -3.53
C TRP A 244 -9.90 16.55 -4.25
N SER A 245 -10.30 17.79 -3.94
CA SER A 245 -11.55 18.32 -4.47
C SER A 245 -11.60 19.83 -4.62
N LEU A 246 -11.74 20.27 -5.87
CA LEU A 246 -12.47 21.47 -6.27
C LEU A 246 -13.93 21.21 -6.62
N SER A 247 -14.54 20.15 -6.08
CA SER A 247 -15.99 19.89 -6.14
C SER A 247 -16.56 19.49 -4.78
N ASN A 248 -16.97 20.52 -4.04
CA ASN A 248 -17.13 20.58 -2.60
C ASN A 248 -18.37 19.86 -1.99
N THR A 249 -19.11 19.04 -2.73
CA THR A 249 -20.46 18.64 -2.25
C THR A 249 -20.58 17.20 -1.75
N ILE A 250 -20.00 16.21 -2.46
CA ILE A 250 -20.23 14.80 -2.14
C ILE A 250 -19.41 14.35 -0.92
N ILE A 251 -18.15 14.80 -0.80
CA ILE A 251 -17.27 14.33 0.28
C ILE A 251 -17.66 14.96 1.62
N LYS A 252 -18.01 16.26 1.65
CA LYS A 252 -18.56 16.91 2.86
C LYS A 252 -19.82 16.21 3.37
N TYR A 253 -20.68 15.76 2.45
CA TYR A 253 -21.87 14.99 2.81
C TYR A 253 -21.51 13.61 3.40
N LEU A 254 -20.52 12.90 2.85
CA LEU A 254 -20.08 11.60 3.38
C LEU A 254 -19.40 11.71 4.75
N LEU A 255 -18.60 12.77 4.97
CA LEU A 255 -17.91 12.99 6.25
C LEU A 255 -18.87 13.42 7.37
N LYS A 256 -19.93 14.19 7.05
CA LYS A 256 -20.89 14.73 8.02
C LYS A 256 -22.00 13.75 8.44
N LYS A 257 -22.25 12.69 7.66
CA LYS A 257 -23.31 11.69 7.91
C LYS A 257 -22.83 10.35 8.49
N SER A 258 -21.57 10.26 8.88
CA SER A 258 -20.97 9.07 9.50
C SER A 258 -20.29 9.44 10.81
#